data_AF-A0A1Q5UPZ7-F1
#
_entry.id   AF-A0A1Q5UPZ7-F1
#
_cell.length_a   1.000
_cell.length_b   1.000
_cell.length_c   1.000
_cell.angle_alpha   90.00
_cell.angle_beta   90.00
_cell.angle_gamma   90.00
#
_symmetry.space_group_name_H-M   'P 1'
#
loop_
_entity.id
_entity.type
_entity.pdbx_description
1 polymer ?
#
loop_
_entity_poly.entity_id
_entity_poly.type
_entity_poly.pdbx_seq_one_letter_code
_entity_poly.pdbx_strand_id
1 'polypeptide(L)'
;MEWLKQGGKHGGLYWIGGKADEYPGDSRDILRVPENLTAFVNVKVCVSSRPWEIFEKAFDTNTDPRLYLQELTRRDIEIYVYQTFEEDPNFIQARNHDSKYNELVSEIVDLAQGVFLWGFLVVRSLLRGLTSADTFKFLQTRLYQLPTDL
;
A
#
# COMPACT_ATOMS: atom_id res chain seq x y z
N MET A 1 26.29 -4.06 -16.63
CA MET A 1 25.95 -5.48 -16.90
C MET A 1 27.05 -6.48 -16.52
N GLU A 2 28.20 -6.07 -15.95
CA GLU A 2 29.32 -7.01 -15.64
C GLU A 2 29.23 -7.72 -14.27
N TRP A 3 28.45 -7.18 -13.33
CA TRP A 3 28.29 -7.70 -11.96
C TRP A 3 27.49 -9.02 -11.89
N LEU A 4 26.72 -9.35 -12.93
CA LEU A 4 25.88 -10.56 -12.96
C LEU A 4 26.66 -11.86 -13.23
N LYS A 5 27.92 -11.77 -13.68
CA LYS A 5 28.71 -12.95 -14.08
C LYS A 5 29.50 -13.61 -12.94
N GLN A 6 29.46 -13.08 -11.71
CA GLN A 6 30.26 -13.61 -10.59
C GLN A 6 29.49 -14.45 -9.56
N GLY A 7 28.19 -14.73 -9.78
CA GLY A 7 27.33 -15.45 -8.84
C GLY A 7 27.39 -16.98 -8.91
N GLY A 8 28.58 -17.57 -8.87
CA GLY A 8 28.76 -19.02 -8.88
C GLY A 8 29.19 -19.57 -7.53
N LYS A 9 28.26 -19.78 -6.57
CA LYS A 9 28.29 -20.82 -5.50
C LYS A 9 27.24 -20.66 -4.38
N HIS A 10 26.60 -19.51 -4.22
CA HIS A 10 25.58 -19.28 -3.19
C HIS A 10 24.29 -18.76 -3.84
N GLY A 11 23.13 -19.31 -3.45
CA GLY A 11 21.85 -18.86 -3.97
C GLY A 11 21.61 -17.38 -3.63
N GLY A 12 21.23 -16.58 -4.62
CA GLY A 12 21.03 -15.13 -4.46
C GLY A 12 19.54 -14.77 -4.49
N LEU A 13 19.11 -13.91 -3.56
CA LEU A 13 17.80 -13.25 -3.60
C LEU A 13 18.01 -11.83 -4.11
N TYR A 14 17.38 -11.49 -5.23
CA TYR A 14 17.44 -10.14 -5.81
C TYR A 14 16.07 -9.47 -5.72
N TRP A 15 16.08 -8.24 -5.22
CA TRP A 15 14.92 -7.36 -5.19
C TRP A 15 15.01 -6.38 -6.35
N ILE A 16 13.99 -6.39 -7.21
CA ILE A 16 13.83 -5.39 -8.25
C ILE A 16 12.67 -4.50 -7.82
N GLY A 17 13.01 -3.29 -7.38
CA GLY A 17 12.06 -2.24 -7.06
C GLY A 17 12.35 -1.03 -7.94
N GLY A 18 11.33 -0.50 -8.60
CA GLY A 18 11.46 0.66 -9.46
C GLY A 18 10.10 1.22 -9.86
N LYS A 19 10.05 2.53 -10.02
CA LYS A 19 8.92 3.23 -10.61
C LYS A 19 9.09 3.18 -12.12
N ALA A 20 8.28 2.36 -12.78
CA ALA A 20 8.40 2.16 -14.21
C ALA A 20 7.95 3.38 -15.04
N ASP A 21 7.20 4.32 -14.43
CA ASP A 21 6.84 5.64 -14.96
C ASP A 21 8.03 6.61 -15.04
N GLU A 22 9.11 6.38 -14.29
CA GLU A 22 10.32 7.20 -14.31
C GLU A 22 11.40 6.64 -15.24
N TYR A 23 11.14 5.50 -15.90
CA TYR A 23 12.06 4.92 -16.86
C TYR A 23 11.99 5.68 -18.19
N PRO A 24 13.08 6.33 -18.64
CA PRO A 24 13.06 7.15 -19.86
C PRO A 24 13.04 6.33 -21.16
N GLY A 25 13.15 4.99 -21.09
CA GLY A 25 13.13 4.07 -22.23
C GLY A 25 11.80 3.32 -22.40
N ASP A 26 11.77 2.31 -23.27
CA ASP A 26 10.58 1.44 -23.40
C ASP A 26 10.44 0.60 -22.12
N SER A 27 9.30 0.72 -21.44
CA SER A 27 9.00 -0.02 -20.22
C SER A 27 9.14 -1.54 -20.36
N ARG A 28 9.09 -2.07 -21.58
CA ARG A 28 9.36 -3.49 -21.89
C ARG A 28 10.82 -3.88 -21.68
N ASP A 29 11.77 -2.95 -21.76
CA ASP A 29 13.17 -3.24 -21.46
C ASP A 29 13.40 -3.56 -19.97
N ILE A 30 12.52 -3.08 -19.09
CA ILE A 30 12.57 -3.39 -17.65
C ILE A 30 12.27 -4.88 -17.41
N LEU A 31 11.41 -5.50 -18.22
CA LEU A 31 11.04 -6.92 -18.10
C LEU A 31 12.22 -7.87 -18.38
N ARG A 32 13.19 -7.42 -19.18
CA ARG A 32 14.37 -8.23 -19.51
C ARG A 32 15.24 -8.55 -18.30
N VAL A 33 15.24 -7.69 -17.28
CA VAL A 33 16.07 -7.89 -16.08
C VAL A 33 15.61 -9.11 -15.28
N PRO A 34 14.34 -9.20 -14.83
CA PRO A 34 13.84 -10.39 -14.16
C PRO A 34 13.88 -11.64 -15.06
N GLU A 35 13.54 -11.55 -16.35
CA GLU A 35 13.63 -12.68 -17.29
C GLU A 35 15.04 -13.28 -17.38
N ASN A 36 16.07 -12.43 -17.44
CA ASN A 36 17.45 -12.92 -17.49
C ASN A 36 17.90 -13.50 -16.14
N LEU A 37 17.36 -13.01 -15.03
CA LEU A 37 17.72 -13.48 -13.69
C LEU A 37 17.05 -14.82 -13.35
N THR A 38 15.84 -15.07 -13.82
CA THR A 38 15.13 -16.35 -13.61
C THR A 38 15.75 -17.50 -14.41
N ALA A 39 16.57 -17.22 -15.43
CA ALA A 39 17.33 -18.23 -16.17
C ALA A 39 18.40 -18.93 -15.31
N PHE A 40 18.78 -18.38 -14.15
CA PHE A 40 19.75 -18.98 -13.25
C PHE A 40 19.08 -19.90 -12.22
N VAL A 41 19.50 -21.18 -12.19
CA VAL A 41 18.91 -22.23 -11.32
C VAL A 41 18.95 -21.94 -9.81
N ASN A 42 19.85 -21.06 -9.36
CA ASN A 42 20.05 -20.74 -7.94
C ASN A 42 19.64 -19.31 -7.56
N VAL A 43 18.84 -18.65 -8.40
CA VAL A 43 18.42 -17.26 -8.16
C VAL A 43 16.93 -17.23 -7.87
N LYS A 44 16.56 -16.56 -6.78
CA LYS A 44 15.17 -16.17 -6.50
C LYS A 44 15.02 -14.69 -6.81
N VAL A 45 13.99 -14.35 -7.56
CA VAL A 45 13.70 -12.96 -7.94
C VAL A 45 12.39 -12.55 -7.28
N CYS A 46 12.42 -11.43 -6.55
CA CYS A 46 11.22 -10.76 -6.08
C CYS A 46 11.09 -9.44 -6.84
N VAL A 47 10.00 -9.30 -7.60
CA VAL A 47 9.69 -8.09 -8.35
C VAL A 47 8.57 -7.35 -7.64
N SER A 48 8.77 -6.06 -7.41
CA SER A 48 7.73 -5.17 -6.89
C SER A 48 7.44 -4.08 -7.92
N SER A 49 6.17 -3.89 -8.26
CA SER A 49 5.70 -2.88 -9.21
C SER A 49 4.35 -2.34 -8.78
N ARG A 50 3.98 -1.15 -9.29
CA ARG A 50 2.57 -0.72 -9.32
C ARG A 50 1.77 -1.65 -10.26
N PRO A 51 0.45 -1.80 -10.09
CA PRO A 51 -0.39 -2.56 -11.01
C PRO A 51 -0.36 -1.87 -12.37
N TRP A 52 0.43 -2.43 -13.28
CA TRP A 52 0.56 -1.92 -14.64
C TRP A 52 0.40 -3.08 -15.60
N GLU A 53 -0.44 -2.87 -16.61
CA GLU A 53 -0.87 -3.89 -17.56
C GLU A 53 0.30 -4.65 -18.21
N ILE A 54 1.44 -3.99 -18.44
CA ILE A 54 2.62 -4.64 -19.02
C ILE A 54 3.25 -5.68 -18.09
N PHE A 55 3.30 -5.41 -16.78
CA PHE A 55 3.85 -6.32 -15.79
C PHE A 55 2.85 -7.42 -15.48
N GLU A 56 1.57 -7.07 -15.40
CA GLU A 56 0.49 -8.05 -15.25
C GLU A 56 0.54 -9.05 -16.39
N LYS A 57 0.56 -8.61 -17.66
CA LYS A 57 0.64 -9.50 -18.83
C LYS A 57 1.93 -10.33 -18.88
N ALA A 58 3.07 -9.73 -18.55
CA ALA A 58 4.36 -10.43 -18.62
C ALA A 58 4.49 -11.53 -17.55
N PHE A 59 3.88 -11.32 -16.38
CA PHE A 59 3.92 -12.26 -15.27
C PHE A 59 2.55 -12.94 -15.03
N ASP A 60 1.63 -12.90 -16.01
CA ASP A 60 0.31 -13.58 -16.00
C ASP A 60 0.41 -15.06 -16.34
N THR A 61 1.41 -15.72 -15.77
CA THR A 61 1.39 -17.17 -15.74
C THR A 61 0.63 -17.59 -14.49
N ASN A 62 -0.36 -18.49 -14.64
CA ASN A 62 -1.17 -19.03 -13.52
C ASN A 62 -0.33 -19.79 -12.46
N THR A 63 0.99 -19.74 -12.56
CA THR A 63 1.97 -20.44 -11.73
C THR A 63 2.78 -19.50 -10.82
N ASP A 64 2.76 -18.19 -11.05
CA ASP A 64 3.56 -17.24 -10.27
C ASP A 64 2.79 -16.70 -9.05
N PRO A 65 3.31 -16.86 -7.82
CA PRO A 65 2.65 -16.32 -6.63
C PRO A 65 2.73 -14.79 -6.62
N ARG A 66 1.57 -14.14 -6.49
CA ARG A 66 1.45 -12.67 -6.38
C ARG A 66 1.05 -12.26 -4.98
N LEU A 67 1.57 -11.12 -4.55
CA LEU A 67 1.20 -10.46 -3.31
C LEU A 67 0.68 -9.06 -3.65
N TYR A 68 -0.61 -8.83 -3.41
CA TYR A 68 -1.20 -7.50 -3.52
C TYR A 68 -1.03 -6.79 -2.18
N LEU A 69 -0.07 -5.87 -2.11
CA LEU A 69 0.25 -5.17 -0.86
C LEU A 69 -0.98 -4.45 -0.28
N GLN A 70 -1.88 -3.94 -1.14
CA GLN A 70 -3.11 -3.29 -0.66
C GLN A 70 -4.08 -4.23 0.05
N GLU A 71 -4.08 -5.52 -0.28
CA GLU A 71 -4.94 -6.51 0.37
C GLU A 71 -4.33 -6.93 1.72
N LEU A 72 -3.00 -7.04 1.76
CA LEU A 72 -2.27 -7.45 2.95
C LEU A 72 -2.23 -6.36 4.03
N THR A 73 -2.21 -5.09 3.64
CA THR A 73 -2.12 -3.97 4.60
C THR A 73 -3.47 -3.46 5.08
N ARG A 74 -4.57 -3.84 4.40
CA ARG A 74 -5.92 -3.37 4.73
C ARG A 74 -6.29 -3.62 6.18
N ARG A 75 -6.09 -4.85 6.66
CA ARG A 75 -6.44 -5.25 8.04
C ARG A 75 -5.60 -4.51 9.07
N ASP A 76 -4.32 -4.30 8.79
CA ASP A 76 -3.42 -3.59 9.71
C ASP A 76 -3.79 -2.11 9.81
N ILE A 77 -4.18 -1.49 8.69
CA ILE A 77 -4.69 -0.10 8.67
C ILE A 77 -5.99 -0.03 9.48
N GLU A 78 -6.92 -0.96 9.27
CA GLU A 78 -8.18 -1.01 10.02
C GLU A 78 -7.94 -1.11 11.53
N ILE A 79 -7.09 -2.05 11.96
CA ILE A 79 -6.71 -2.20 13.38
C ILE A 79 -6.08 -0.92 13.91
N TYR A 80 -5.16 -0.32 13.17
CA TYR A 80 -4.52 0.94 13.57
C TYR A 80 -5.54 2.07 13.74
N VAL A 81 -6.47 2.24 12.79
CA VAL A 81 -7.51 3.28 12.85
C VAL A 81 -8.38 3.09 14.09
N TYR A 82 -8.88 1.87 14.32
CA TYR A 82 -9.69 1.57 15.49
C TYR A 82 -8.92 1.85 16.78
N GLN A 83 -7.74 1.26 16.96
CA GLN A 83 -6.96 1.43 18.19
C GLN A 83 -6.66 2.90 18.48
N THR A 84 -6.29 3.65 17.44
CA THR A 84 -5.94 5.06 17.58
C THR A 84 -7.15 5.93 17.93
N PHE A 85 -8.35 5.64 17.40
CA PHE A 85 -9.57 6.35 17.78
C PHE A 85 -10.08 5.95 19.17
N GLU A 86 -9.93 4.69 19.57
CA GLU A 86 -10.32 4.21 20.92
C GLU A 86 -9.39 4.72 22.03
N GLU A 87 -8.23 5.28 21.70
CA GLU A 87 -7.35 5.97 22.65
C GLU A 87 -7.79 7.41 22.96
N ASP A 88 -8.65 8.01 22.12
CA ASP A 88 -9.11 9.39 22.29
C ASP A 88 -10.50 9.45 22.96
N PRO A 89 -10.62 10.03 24.17
CA PRO A 89 -11.89 10.09 24.89
C PRO A 89 -13.02 10.82 24.14
N ASN A 90 -12.70 11.80 23.29
CA ASN A 90 -13.71 12.52 22.51
C ASN A 90 -14.28 11.63 21.41
N PHE A 91 -13.43 10.82 20.76
CA PHE A 91 -13.86 9.83 19.77
C PHE A 91 -14.74 8.74 20.40
N ILE A 92 -14.37 8.23 21.57
CA ILE A 92 -15.17 7.24 22.30
C ILE A 92 -16.56 7.80 22.64
N GLN A 93 -16.63 9.04 23.13
CA GLN A 93 -17.90 9.70 23.42
C GLN A 93 -18.73 9.90 22.15
N ALA A 94 -18.14 10.43 21.08
CA ALA A 94 -18.83 10.62 19.80
C ALA A 94 -19.39 9.31 19.24
N ARG A 95 -18.62 8.21 19.32
CA ARG A 95 -19.06 6.86 18.90
C ARG A 95 -20.33 6.39 19.59
N ASN A 96 -20.47 6.67 20.89
CA ASN A 96 -21.67 6.25 21.64
C ASN A 96 -22.93 7.01 21.21
N HIS A 97 -22.79 8.14 20.52
CA HIS A 97 -23.89 9.01 20.10
C HIS A 97 -24.17 8.98 18.58
N ASP A 98 -23.27 8.44 17.76
CA ASP A 98 -23.39 8.46 16.30
C ASP A 98 -22.94 7.13 15.67
N SER A 99 -23.85 6.49 14.93
CA SER A 99 -23.65 5.18 14.28
C SER A 99 -22.68 5.22 13.10
N LYS A 100 -22.28 6.41 12.63
CA LYS A 100 -21.39 6.59 11.46
C LYS A 100 -19.92 6.29 11.74
N TYR A 101 -19.55 5.96 12.97
CA TYR A 101 -18.17 5.62 13.32
C TYR A 101 -17.57 4.53 12.44
N ASN A 102 -18.28 3.40 12.28
CA ASN A 102 -17.80 2.28 11.47
C ASN A 102 -17.73 2.64 9.97
N GLU A 103 -18.62 3.51 9.48
CA GLU A 103 -18.56 4.03 8.10
C GLU A 103 -17.28 4.85 7.90
N LEU A 104 -16.96 5.75 8.83
CA LEU A 104 -15.74 6.55 8.77
C LEU A 104 -14.48 5.67 8.78
N VAL A 105 -14.43 4.64 9.62
CA VAL A 105 -13.30 3.70 9.65
C VAL A 105 -13.18 2.97 8.31
N SER A 106 -14.27 2.44 7.77
CA SER A 106 -14.25 1.79 6.45
C SER A 106 -13.78 2.74 5.36
N GLU A 107 -14.29 3.97 5.32
CA GLU A 107 -13.90 4.98 4.33
C GLU A 107 -12.39 5.31 4.42
N ILE A 108 -11.82 5.43 5.61
CA ILE A 108 -10.37 5.63 5.77
C ILE A 108 -9.57 4.44 5.23
N VAL A 109 -9.99 3.22 5.55
CA VAL A 109 -9.32 1.99 5.10
C VAL A 109 -9.41 1.84 3.58
N ASP A 110 -10.57 2.16 3.00
CA ASP A 110 -10.82 2.12 1.57
C ASP A 110 -10.00 3.19 0.83
N LEU A 111 -9.98 4.42 1.32
CA LEU A 111 -9.22 5.51 0.70
C LEU A 111 -7.71 5.34 0.84
N ALA A 112 -7.25 4.61 1.86
CA ALA A 112 -5.82 4.34 2.02
C ALA A 112 -5.24 3.51 0.87
N GLN A 113 -6.05 2.70 0.18
CA GLN A 113 -5.63 1.87 -0.97
C GLN A 113 -4.33 1.07 -0.68
N GLY A 114 -4.16 0.62 0.57
CA GLY A 114 -2.98 -0.11 1.02
C GLY A 114 -1.78 0.72 1.48
N VAL A 115 -1.84 2.05 1.36
CA VAL A 115 -0.78 2.95 1.78
C VAL A 115 -0.92 3.22 3.28
N PHE A 116 -0.22 2.44 4.11
CA PHE A 116 -0.29 2.59 5.58
C PHE A 116 0.04 4.01 6.06
N LEU A 117 1.02 4.66 5.42
CA LEU A 117 1.38 6.05 5.73
C LEU A 117 0.20 7.02 5.53
N TRP A 118 -0.62 6.80 4.50
CA TRP A 118 -1.81 7.59 4.25
C TRP A 118 -2.79 7.47 5.42
N GLY A 119 -3.14 6.24 5.80
CA GLY A 119 -4.01 5.97 6.95
C GLY A 119 -3.45 6.59 8.23
N PHE A 120 -2.15 6.46 8.48
CA PHE A 120 -1.47 7.09 9.62
C PHE A 120 -1.66 8.62 9.67
N LEU A 121 -1.40 9.30 8.55
CA LEU A 121 -1.47 10.76 8.48
C LEU A 121 -2.91 11.28 8.62
N VAL A 122 -3.85 10.59 7.96
CA VAL A 122 -5.28 10.94 7.97
C VAL A 122 -5.86 10.81 9.37
N VAL A 123 -5.65 9.68 10.04
CA VAL A 123 -6.13 9.46 11.42
C VAL A 123 -5.61 10.56 12.35
N ARG A 124 -4.32 10.92 12.26
CA ARG A 124 -3.73 12.00 13.05
C ARG A 124 -4.25 13.40 12.70
N SER A 125 -4.68 13.62 11.46
CA SER A 125 -5.30 14.86 11.02
C SER A 125 -6.72 14.99 11.56
N LEU A 126 -7.48 13.89 11.54
CA LEU A 126 -8.83 13.82 12.08
C LEU A 126 -8.82 14.03 13.59
N LEU A 127 -7.97 13.31 14.33
CA LEU A 127 -7.78 13.47 15.78
C LEU A 127 -7.49 14.92 16.18
N ARG A 128 -6.54 15.58 15.49
CA ARG A 128 -6.16 16.97 15.81
C ARG A 128 -7.28 17.99 15.64
N GLY A 129 -8.27 17.70 14.83
CA GLY A 129 -9.38 18.62 14.57
C GLY A 129 -10.72 18.08 15.02
N LEU A 130 -10.76 17.07 15.90
CA LEU A 130 -11.98 16.72 16.62
C LEU A 130 -12.08 17.62 17.85
N THR A 131 -13.13 18.43 17.89
CA THR A 131 -13.58 19.13 19.10
C THR A 131 -14.83 18.44 19.65
N SER A 132 -15.15 18.65 20.93
CA SER A 132 -16.29 17.99 21.60
C SER A 132 -17.67 18.29 20.98
N ALA A 133 -17.75 19.19 20.00
CA ALA A 133 -18.97 19.55 19.28
C ALA A 133 -19.06 18.94 17.87
N ASP A 134 -18.02 18.27 17.38
CA ASP A 134 -17.96 17.77 16.01
C ASP A 134 -18.66 16.41 15.86
N THR A 135 -19.52 16.30 14.84
CA THR A 135 -20.19 15.03 14.46
C THR A 135 -19.32 14.23 13.49
N PHE A 136 -19.46 12.90 13.42
CA PHE A 136 -18.68 12.10 12.44
C PHE A 136 -18.93 12.54 10.99
N LYS A 137 -20.12 13.05 10.67
CA LYS A 137 -20.41 13.66 9.35
C LYS A 137 -19.42 14.79 8.99
N PHE A 138 -19.02 15.60 9.96
CA PHE A 138 -18.03 16.64 9.75
C PHE A 138 -16.63 16.05 9.52
N LEU A 139 -16.26 15.02 10.27
CA LEU A 139 -15.01 14.27 10.05
C LEU A 139 -14.96 13.61 8.67
N GLN A 140 -16.06 13.01 8.20
CA GLN A 140 -16.17 12.48 6.83
C GLN A 140 -15.94 13.60 5.80
N THR A 141 -16.55 14.77 6.00
CA THR A 141 -16.34 15.92 5.10
C THR A 141 -14.86 16.33 5.05
N ARG A 142 -14.16 16.33 6.19
CA ARG A 142 -12.72 16.60 6.25
C ARG A 142 -11.90 15.50 5.60
N LEU A 143 -12.27 14.23 5.76
CA LEU A 143 -11.63 13.09 5.11
C LEU A 143 -11.58 13.27 3.59
N TYR A 144 -12.71 13.66 2.98
CA TYR A 144 -12.80 13.91 1.53
C TYR A 144 -12.01 15.14 1.04
N GLN A 145 -11.52 15.99 1.93
CA GLN A 145 -10.65 17.13 1.57
C GLN A 145 -9.16 16.78 1.62
N LEU A 146 -8.80 15.61 2.17
CA LEU A 146 -7.40 15.19 2.25
C LEU A 146 -6.94 14.66 0.88
N PRO A 147 -5.68 14.92 0.50
CA PRO A 147 -5.14 14.41 -0.75
C PRO A 147 -5.16 12.88 -0.74
N THR A 148 -5.70 12.28 -1.79
CA THR A 148 -5.80 10.82 -1.93
C THR A 148 -4.58 10.18 -2.59
N ASP A 149 -3.61 10.99 -3.03
CA ASP A 149 -2.38 10.52 -3.67
C ASP A 149 -1.17 10.89 -2.80
N LEU A 150 -0.30 9.90 -2.58
CA LEU A 150 0.96 9.97 -1.84
C LEU A 150 2.09 9.31 -2.65
#